data_AF-A0A972DEZ6-F1
#
_entry.id   AF-A0A972DEZ6-F1
#
_cell.length_a   1.000
_cell.length_b   1.000
_cell.length_c   1.000
_cell.angle_alpha   90.00
_cell.angle_beta   90.00
_cell.angle_gamma   90.00
#
_symmetry.space_group_name_H-M   'P 1'
#
loop_
_entity.id
_entity.type
_entity.pdbx_description
1 polymer ?
#
loop_
_entity_poly.entity_id
_entity_poly.type
_entity_poly.pdbx_seq_one_letter_code
_entity_poly.pdbx_strand_id
1 'polypeptide(L)' 'FRSGLLLPDLEGVDTPEDQVRIALMKAGIGPHENYTMERFEVVRHGEP' A
#
# COMPACT_ATOMS: atom_id res chain seq x y z
N PHE A 1 1.42 7.00 16.35
CA PHE A 1 0.43 6.61 15.33
C PHE A 1 1.12 5.72 14.30
N ARG A 2 0.55 4.56 13.97
CA ARG A 2 1.12 3.61 12.98
C ARG A 2 0.53 3.92 11.60
N SER A 3 1.37 3.98 10.57
CA SER A 3 0.94 4.17 9.19
C SER A 3 1.92 3.51 8.23
N GLY A 4 1.42 3.08 7.08
CA GLY A 4 2.20 2.43 6.04
C GLY A 4 1.56 2.72 4.69
N LEU A 5 2.40 2.76 3.66
CA LEU A 5 2.01 3.03 2.30
C LEU A 5 2.72 2.05 1.38
N LEU A 6 2.00 1.64 0.33
CA LEU A 6 2.57 0.89 -0.77
C LEU A 6 2.22 1.62 -2.07
N LEU A 7 3.22 1.84 -2.91
CA LEU A 7 3.01 2.44 -4.23
C LEU A 7 2.26 1.44 -5.13
N PRO A 8 1.48 1.94 -6.11
CA PRO A 8 0.97 1.10 -7.20
C PRO A 8 2.11 0.64 -8.12
N ASP A 9 1.83 -0.36 -8.95
CA ASP A 9 2.72 -0.83 -10.03
C ASP A 9 4.07 -1.36 -9.53
N LEU A 10 4.02 -2.31 -8.59
CA LEU A 10 5.19 -2.98 -8.02
C LEU A 10 5.28 -4.42 -8.50
N GLU A 11 6.45 -4.83 -8.98
CA GLU A 11 6.74 -6.21 -9.37
C GLU A 11 6.54 -7.16 -8.16
N GLY A 12 5.85 -8.28 -8.40
CA GLY A 12 5.54 -9.28 -7.38
C GLY A 12 4.39 -8.91 -6.44
N VAL A 13 3.61 -7.87 -6.76
CA VAL A 13 2.33 -7.54 -6.09
C VAL A 13 1.19 -7.76 -7.07
N ASP A 14 0.67 -8.98 -7.11
CA ASP A 14 -0.25 -9.42 -8.17
C ASP A 14 -1.73 -9.16 -7.84
N THR A 15 -2.05 -8.96 -6.55
CA THR A 15 -3.45 -8.80 -6.08
C THR A 15 -3.63 -7.58 -5.18
N PRO A 16 -4.84 -6.98 -5.13
CA PRO A 16 -5.17 -5.96 -4.14
C PRO A 16 -4.94 -6.44 -2.70
N GLU A 17 -5.25 -7.71 -2.41
CA GLU A 17 -5.05 -8.32 -1.10
C GLU A 17 -3.56 -8.35 -0.69
N ASP A 18 -2.67 -8.63 -1.64
CA ASP A 18 -1.22 -8.54 -1.42
C ASP A 18 -0.79 -7.10 -1.12
N GLN A 19 -1.33 -6.13 -1.86
CA GLN A 19 -1.02 -4.72 -1.63
C GLN A 19 -1.42 -4.28 -0.22
N VAL A 20 -2.63 -4.65 0.22
CA VAL A 20 -3.12 -4.36 1.58
C VAL A 20 -2.25 -5.04 2.64
N ARG A 21 -1.96 -6.34 2.47
CA ARG A 21 -1.14 -7.11 3.41
C ARG A 21 0.25 -6.49 3.59
N ILE A 22 0.89 -6.05 2.49
CA ILE A 22 2.21 -5.43 2.52
C ILE A 22 2.15 -4.03 3.15
N ALA A 23 1.11 -3.23 2.84
CA ALA A 23 0.93 -1.92 3.45
C ALA A 23 0.74 -2.02 4.97
N LEU A 24 -0.05 -2.98 5.44
CA LEU A 24 -0.23 -3.28 6.87
C LEU A 24 1.07 -3.76 7.53
N MET A 25 1.83 -4.64 6.87
CA MET A 25 3.15 -5.07 7.35
C MET A 25 4.11 -3.88 7.49
N LYS A 26 4.16 -2.98 6.50
CA LYS A 26 4.97 -1.75 6.54
C LYS A 26 4.54 -0.80 7.66
N ALA A 27 3.24 -0.77 7.99
CA ALA A 27 2.68 -0.01 9.09
C ALA A 27 2.90 -0.67 10.48
N GLY A 28 3.33 -1.93 10.52
CA GLY A 28 3.35 -2.74 11.73
C GLY A 28 1.95 -2.99 12.31
N ILE A 29 0.93 -3.13 11.46
CA ILE A 29 -0.47 -3.39 11.82
C ILE A 29 -0.83 -4.82 11.43
N GLY A 30 -1.43 -5.57 12.34
CA GLY A 30 -1.93 -6.92 12.09
C GLY A 30 -3.17 -6.94 11.18
N PRO A 31 -3.39 -8.01 10.40
CA PRO A 31 -4.48 -8.10 9.44
C PRO A 31 -5.89 -8.08 10.05
N HIS A 32 -6.00 -8.36 11.35
CA HIS A 32 -7.26 -8.39 12.09
C HIS A 32 -7.38 -7.24 13.10
N GLU A 33 -6.41 -6.32 13.13
CA GLU A 33 -6.53 -5.10 13.93
C GLU A 33 -7.51 -4.12 13.26
N ASN A 34 -8.10 -3.23 14.04
CA ASN A 34 -8.89 -2.14 13.48
C ASN A 34 -7.96 -1.11 12.82
N TYR A 35 -8.22 -0.78 11.55
CA TYR A 35 -7.51 0.25 10.80
C TYR A 35 -8.44 1.00 9.85
N THR A 36 -8.01 2.17 9.43
CA THR A 36 -8.59 2.90 8.30
C THR A 36 -7.69 2.71 7.08
N MET A 37 -8.28 2.84 5.88
CA MET A 37 -7.56 2.69 4.62
C MET A 37 -7.93 3.82 3.68
N GLU A 38 -6.91 4.34 2.99
CA GLU A 38 -7.05 5.34 1.95
C GLU A 38 -6.38 4.83 0.67
N ARG A 39 -6.89 5.28 -0.48
CA ARG A 39 -6.37 4.94 -1.81
C ARG A 39 -5.91 6.20 -2.51
N PHE A 40 -4.84 6.09 -3.30
CA PHE A 40 -4.31 7.16 -4.11
C PHE A 40 -3.83 6.61 -5.46
N GLU A 41 -3.60 7.52 -6.41
CA GLU A 41 -3.04 7.25 -7.72
C GLU A 41 -1.70 7.97 -7.87
N VAL A 42 -0.77 7.38 -8.62
CA VAL A 42 0.51 8.00 -8.94
C VAL A 42 0.51 8.40 -10.41
N VAL A 43 0.66 9.69 -10.68
CA VAL A 43 0.93 10.21 -12.01
C VAL A 43 2.44 10.41 -12.14
N ARG A 44 3.08 9.65 -13.04
CA ARG A 44 4.51 9.81 -13.34
C ARG A 44 4.67 10.86 -14.43
N HIS A 45 5.36 11.95 -14.12
CA HIS A 45 5.79 12.92 -15.12
C HIS A 45 7.21 12.54 -15.57
N GLY A 46 7.37 12.16 -16.84
CA GLY A 46 8.70 12.00 -17.45
C GLY A 46 9.35 13.35 -17.74
N GLU A 47 10.65 13.35 -18.05
CA GLU A 47 11.26 14.49 -18.74
C GLU A 47 10.67 14.61 -20.16
N PRO A 48 10.50 15.83 -20.70
CA PRO A 48 9.86 16.05 -22.01
C PRO A 48 10.60 15.40 -23.18
#